data_AF-A0A914PWU0-F1
#
_entry.id   AF-A0A914PWU0-F1
#
_cell.length_a   1.000
_cell.length_b   1.000
_cell.length_c   1.000
_cell.angle_alpha   90.00
_cell.angle_beta   90.00
_cell.angle_gamma   90.00
#
_symmetry.space_group_name_H-M   'P 1'
#
loop_
_entity.id
_entity.type
_entity.pdbx_description
1 polymer ?
#
loop_
_entity_poly.entity_id
_entity_poly.type
_entity_poly.pdbx_seq_one_letter_code
_entity_poly.pdbx_strand_id
1 'polypeptide(L)'
;MYNQVFLSKPGKMCTKEKISLVQKITIFPLKEKSNKFRDHIRREFEGTPEADNNPWEKTIQWFNEQKDFIDAAMVYIGEDITDGNEKDWPKGTEMSPSCLPRIILGLTKNGSLTGLFGYVVYT
;
A
#
# COMPACT_ATOMS: atom_id res chain seq x y z
N MET A 1 -1.20 -2.54 16.60
CA MET A 1 0.11 -2.05 17.06
C MET A 1 1.10 -2.42 15.95
N TYR A 2 1.58 -1.46 15.17
CA TYR A 2 2.38 -1.73 13.96
C TYR A 2 3.87 -1.77 14.31
N ASN A 3 4.56 -2.85 13.96
CA ASN A 3 6.01 -2.97 14.13
C ASN A 3 6.74 -2.15 13.07
N GLN A 4 7.48 -1.12 13.50
CA GLN A 4 8.40 -0.37 12.66
C GLN A 4 9.79 -1.01 12.76
N VAL A 5 10.40 -1.33 11.62
CA VAL A 5 11.77 -1.87 11.57
C VAL A 5 12.66 -0.84 10.87
N PHE A 6 13.63 -0.31 11.60
CA PHE A 6 14.64 0.62 11.09
C PHE A 6 15.98 -0.11 10.94
N LEU A 7 16.60 -0.05 9.76
CA LEU A 7 17.94 -0.59 9.52
C LEU A 7 18.91 0.58 9.25
N SER A 8 19.95 0.70 10.07
CA SER A 8 21.05 1.66 9.87
C SER A 8 22.40 0.94 9.75
N LYS A 9 23.30 1.46 8.92
CA LYS A 9 24.74 1.15 8.96
C LYS A 9 25.58 2.43 8.89
N PRO A 10 26.77 2.46 9.53
CA PRO A 10 27.52 3.69 9.76
C PRO A 10 28.55 3.95 8.66
N GLY A 11 28.79 5.23 8.31
CA GLY A 11 29.99 5.60 7.56
C GLY A 11 29.92 6.90 6.73
N LYS A 12 30.52 7.95 7.32
CA LYS A 12 31.13 9.18 6.74
C LYS A 12 30.25 10.21 6.02
N MET A 13 30.16 11.36 6.71
CA MET A 13 29.64 12.67 6.35
C MET A 13 30.30 13.25 5.09
N CYS A 14 29.46 13.61 4.12
CA CYS A 14 29.72 14.62 3.10
C CYS A 14 28.44 15.44 3.00
N THR A 15 28.51 16.74 3.25
CA THR A 15 27.39 17.69 3.31
C THR A 15 26.79 17.92 1.92
N LYS A 16 25.93 16.99 1.51
CA LYS A 16 24.70 17.20 0.76
C LYS A 16 23.70 16.39 1.54
N GLU A 17 22.58 16.98 1.96
CA GLU A 17 21.53 16.26 2.68
C GLU A 17 21.26 14.96 1.93
N LYS A 18 21.74 13.86 2.51
CA LYS A 18 21.47 12.53 2.03
C LYS A 18 20.03 12.33 2.44
N ILE A 19 19.09 12.80 1.62
CA ILE A 19 17.68 12.51 1.78
C ILE A 19 17.61 10.99 1.66
N SER A 20 17.66 10.34 2.81
CA SER A 20 17.31 8.96 2.98
C SER A 20 15.82 8.92 2.64
N LEU A 21 15.50 8.69 1.37
CA LEU A 21 14.14 8.43 0.88
C LEU A 21 13.69 7.10 1.50
N VAL A 22 13.38 7.13 2.80
CA VAL A 22 12.71 6.01 3.46
C VAL A 22 11.27 6.07 2.98
N GLN A 23 10.97 5.29 1.95
CA GLN A 23 9.59 5.13 1.53
C GLN A 23 8.84 4.38 2.64
N LYS A 24 7.77 4.99 3.13
CA LYS A 24 6.89 4.37 4.13
C LYS A 24 6.28 3.10 3.54
N ILE A 25 6.34 2.01 4.28
CA ILE A 25 5.69 0.75 3.93
C ILE A 25 4.50 0.58 4.87
N THR A 26 3.31 0.45 4.29
CA THR A 26 2.09 0.17 5.05
C THR A 26 1.54 -1.18 4.64
N ILE A 27 1.19 -2.02 5.62
CA ILE A 27 0.74 -3.39 5.40
C ILE A 27 -0.70 -3.52 5.93
N PHE A 28 -1.58 -4.05 5.10
CA PHE A 28 -2.99 -4.30 5.39
C PHE A 28 -3.26 -5.80 5.29
N PRO A 29 -3.42 -6.53 6.40
CA PRO A 29 -3.75 -7.96 6.37
C PRO A 29 -5.09 -8.20 5.65
N LEU A 30 -5.14 -9.15 4.71
CA LEU A 30 -6.36 -9.41 3.92
C LEU A 30 -7.45 -10.14 4.70
N LYS A 31 -7.06 -10.84 5.78
CA LYS A 31 -7.98 -11.53 6.70
C LYS A 31 -8.81 -10.55 7.54
N GLU A 32 -8.33 -9.31 7.72
CA GLU A 32 -9.09 -8.29 8.43
C GLU A 32 -10.30 -7.87 7.59
N LYS A 33 -11.50 -7.94 8.19
CA LYS A 33 -12.75 -7.54 7.54
C LYS A 33 -12.88 -6.03 7.32
N SER A 34 -12.06 -5.25 8.05
CA SER A 34 -12.02 -3.80 7.97
C SER A 34 -10.58 -3.32 8.11
N ASN A 35 -10.12 -2.59 7.11
CA ASN A 35 -8.83 -1.90 7.09
C ASN A 35 -8.89 -0.78 6.05
N LYS A 36 -7.91 0.14 6.06
CA LYS A 36 -7.90 1.30 5.16
C LYS A 36 -7.97 0.93 3.67
N PHE A 37 -7.37 -0.20 3.27
CA PHE A 37 -7.43 -0.68 1.89
C PHE A 37 -8.86 -1.08 1.49
N ARG A 38 -9.56 -1.85 2.34
CA ARG A 38 -10.97 -2.19 2.11
C ARG A 38 -11.87 -0.96 2.12
N ASP A 39 -11.61 -0.01 3.02
CA ASP A 39 -12.38 1.24 3.07
C ASP A 39 -12.12 2.14 1.86
N HIS A 40 -10.91 2.09 1.29
CA HIS A 40 -10.59 2.75 0.03
C HIS A 40 -11.39 2.14 -1.13
N ILE A 41 -11.35 0.81 -1.30
CA ILE A 41 -12.12 0.11 -2.34
C ILE A 41 -13.62 0.40 -2.19
N ARG A 42 -14.19 0.30 -0.99
CA ARG A 42 -15.62 0.56 -0.78
C ARG A 42 -16.03 1.96 -1.22
N ARG A 43 -15.21 2.98 -0.90
CA ARG A 43 -15.46 4.37 -1.32
C ARG A 43 -15.32 4.56 -2.83
N GLU A 44 -14.35 3.90 -3.46
CA GLU A 44 -14.13 3.98 -4.90
C GLU A 44 -15.32 3.45 -5.71
N PHE A 45 -15.97 2.37 -5.24
CA PHE A 45 -17.09 1.75 -5.92
C PHE A 45 -18.47 2.17 -5.36
N GLU A 46 -18.53 3.08 -4.38
CA GLU A 46 -19.81 3.52 -3.79
C GLU A 46 -20.72 4.17 -4.84
N GLY A 47 -21.97 3.72 -4.92
CA GLY A 47 -22.95 4.23 -5.89
C GLY A 47 -22.72 3.77 -7.33
N THR A 48 -21.75 2.89 -7.60
CA THR A 48 -21.53 2.28 -8.91
C THR A 48 -22.24 0.92 -9.02
N PRO A 49 -22.59 0.46 -10.24
CA PRO A 49 -23.10 -0.92 -10.45
C PRO A 49 -22.17 -2.01 -9.90
N GLU A 50 -20.87 -1.71 -9.79
CA GLU A 50 -19.83 -2.60 -9.31
C GLU A 50 -19.74 -2.66 -7.78
N ALA A 51 -20.48 -1.85 -7.03
CA ALA A 51 -20.44 -1.82 -5.55
C ALA A 51 -20.58 -3.21 -4.92
N ASP A 52 -21.55 -4.00 -5.40
CA ASP A 52 -21.86 -5.34 -4.88
C ASP A 52 -20.98 -6.45 -5.46
N ASN A 53 -20.20 -6.16 -6.51
CA ASN A 53 -19.47 -7.16 -7.27
C ASN A 53 -18.06 -6.70 -7.67
N ASN A 54 -17.44 -5.88 -6.83
CA ASN A 54 -16.17 -5.25 -7.18
C ASN A 54 -15.05 -6.30 -7.33
N PRO A 55 -14.16 -6.14 -8.32
CA PRO A 55 -13.11 -7.11 -8.63
C PRO A 55 -12.09 -7.26 -7.50
N TRP A 56 -11.95 -6.27 -6.63
CA TRP A 56 -11.02 -6.32 -5.51
C TRP A 56 -11.49 -7.25 -4.39
N GLU A 57 -12.76 -7.23 -4.03
CA GLU A 57 -13.31 -8.16 -3.03
C GLU A 57 -13.22 -9.61 -3.51
N LYS A 58 -13.45 -9.88 -4.81
CA LYS A 58 -13.17 -11.20 -5.41
C LYS A 58 -11.71 -11.59 -5.31
N THR A 59 -10.80 -10.65 -5.57
CA THR A 59 -9.36 -10.89 -5.47
C THR A 59 -8.97 -11.22 -4.02
N ILE A 60 -9.46 -10.45 -3.05
CA ILE A 60 -9.21 -10.67 -1.63
C ILE A 60 -9.77 -12.03 -1.18
N GLN A 61 -10.98 -12.37 -1.61
CA GLN A 61 -11.59 -13.67 -1.36
C GLN A 61 -10.71 -14.79 -1.92
N TRP A 62 -10.29 -14.68 -3.19
CA TRP A 62 -9.42 -15.68 -3.82
C TRP A 62 -8.14 -15.91 -3.02
N PHE A 63 -7.43 -14.84 -2.59
CA PHE A 63 -6.23 -14.95 -1.76
C PHE A 63 -6.50 -15.63 -0.41
N ASN A 64 -7.62 -15.30 0.25
CA ASN A 64 -7.99 -15.90 1.54
C ASN A 64 -8.41 -17.38 1.43
N GLU A 65 -8.90 -17.82 0.27
CA GLU A 65 -9.32 -19.20 0.01
C GLU A 65 -8.19 -20.12 -0.47
N GLN A 66 -7.04 -19.56 -0.88
CA GLN A 66 -5.91 -20.37 -1.34
C GLN A 66 -5.30 -21.22 -0.22
N LYS A 67 -5.41 -22.54 -0.34
CA LYS A 67 -4.87 -23.50 0.65
C LYS A 67 -3.36 -23.47 0.79
N ASP A 68 -2.65 -22.95 -0.20
CA ASP A 68 -1.18 -22.87 -0.21
C ASP A 68 -0.65 -21.65 0.54
N PHE A 69 -1.49 -20.65 0.78
CA PHE A 69 -1.14 -19.46 1.55
C PHE A 69 -1.44 -19.69 3.04
N ILE A 70 -0.47 -19.32 3.88
CA ILE A 70 -0.65 -19.26 5.33
C ILE A 70 -1.06 -17.86 5.78
N ASP A 71 -0.69 -16.84 4.99
CA ASP A 71 -1.12 -15.47 5.21
C ASP A 71 -1.15 -14.66 3.91
N ALA A 72 -1.89 -13.56 3.91
CA ALA A 72 -1.96 -12.65 2.77
C ALA A 72 -2.15 -11.20 3.22
N ALA A 73 -1.54 -10.27 2.49
CA ALA A 73 -1.59 -8.85 2.79
C ALA A 73 -1.55 -7.99 1.53
N MET A 74 -2.15 -6.81 1.61
CA MET A 74 -1.92 -5.70 0.70
C MET A 74 -0.83 -4.79 1.26
N VAL A 75 0.14 -4.43 0.43
CA VAL A 75 1.33 -3.65 0.79
C VAL A 75 1.37 -2.39 -0.05
N TYR A 76 1.40 -1.26 0.63
CA TYR A 76 1.58 0.06 0.03
C TYR A 76 3.02 0.49 0.27
N ILE A 77 3.71 0.89 -0.81
CA ILE A 77 5.03 1.50 -0.74
C ILE A 77 4.88 2.98 -1.13
N GLY A 78 5.34 3.87 -0.25
CA GLY A 78 5.11 5.31 -0.32
C GLY A 78 3.87 5.76 0.46
N GLU A 79 3.75 7.07 0.65
CA GLU A 79 2.58 7.68 1.29
C GLU A 79 1.50 7.93 0.26
N ASP A 80 0.25 7.60 0.61
CA ASP A 80 -0.90 8.04 -0.16
C ASP A 80 -1.06 9.54 0.04
N ILE A 81 -0.76 10.31 -1.00
CA ILE A 81 -0.80 11.77 -0.97
C ILE A 81 -2.21 12.34 -1.11
N THR A 82 -3.24 11.49 -1.30
CA THR A 82 -4.63 11.92 -1.47
C THR A 82 -5.39 12.18 -0.17
N ASP A 83 -4.83 11.77 0.98
CA ASP A 83 -5.46 11.98 2.29
C ASP A 83 -5.39 13.45 2.77
N GLY A 84 -4.72 14.35 2.01
CA GLY A 84 -4.64 15.78 2.29
C GLY A 84 -5.53 16.61 1.35
N ASN A 85 -6.28 17.57 1.89
CA ASN A 85 -6.98 18.56 1.08
C ASN A 85 -5.93 19.50 0.47
N GLU A 86 -5.88 19.61 -0.85
CA GLU A 86 -4.93 20.47 -1.58
C GLU A 86 -4.99 21.93 -1.08
N LYS A 87 -6.15 22.36 -0.58
CA LYS A 87 -6.37 23.69 0.03
C LYS A 87 -5.55 23.94 1.30
N ASP A 88 -5.14 22.88 1.98
CA ASP A 88 -4.34 22.94 3.21
C ASP A 88 -2.84 22.92 2.91
N TRP A 89 -2.45 22.79 1.64
CA TRP A 89 -1.05 22.77 1.26
C TRP A 89 -0.45 24.19 1.29
N PRO A 90 0.83 24.34 1.70
CA PRO A 90 1.53 25.61 1.59
C PRO A 90 1.46 26.17 0.15
N LYS A 91 1.22 27.48 0.01
CA LYS A 91 1.21 28.13 -1.30
C LYS A 91 2.52 27.86 -2.05
N GLY A 92 2.41 27.41 -3.30
CA GLY A 92 3.57 27.04 -4.13
C GLY A 92 4.03 25.59 -3.96
N THR A 93 3.29 24.75 -3.23
CA THR A 93 3.52 23.31 -3.21
C THR A 93 3.16 22.73 -4.59
N GLU A 94 4.16 22.18 -5.28
CA GLU A 94 3.95 21.39 -6.49
C GLU A 94 3.91 19.90 -6.12
N MET A 95 2.85 19.21 -6.53
CA MET A 95 2.82 17.76 -6.42
C MET A 95 3.80 17.19 -7.45
N SER A 96 4.89 16.59 -6.98
CA SER A 96 5.76 15.84 -7.88
C SER A 96 4.99 14.61 -8.39
N PRO A 97 4.93 14.38 -9.72
CA PRO A 97 4.37 13.15 -10.25
C PRO A 97 5.01 11.97 -9.55
N SER A 98 4.18 11.11 -8.97
CA SER A 98 4.66 10.00 -8.16
C SER A 98 4.04 8.69 -8.64
N CYS A 99 4.89 7.68 -8.76
CA CYS A 99 4.52 6.31 -9.09
C CYS A 99 4.72 5.47 -7.83
N LEU A 100 3.62 5.07 -7.19
CA LEU A 100 3.64 4.41 -5.89
C LEU A 100 3.27 2.93 -6.04
N PRO A 101 4.17 1.99 -5.72
CA PRO A 101 3.88 0.56 -5.81
C PRO A 101 2.77 0.11 -4.86
N ARG A 102 1.97 -0.84 -5.35
CA ARG A 102 0.90 -1.53 -4.63
C ARG A 102 1.04 -3.02 -4.89
N ILE A 103 1.10 -3.82 -3.83
CA ILE A 103 1.41 -5.25 -3.93
C ILE A 103 0.44 -6.06 -3.09
N ILE A 104 -0.29 -7.00 -3.69
CA ILE A 104 -1.02 -8.01 -2.94
C ILE A 104 -0.17 -9.27 -2.90
N LEU A 105 0.18 -9.74 -1.71
CA LEU A 105 1.07 -10.87 -1.50
C LEU A 105 0.39 -11.97 -0.69
N GLY A 106 0.64 -13.22 -1.09
CA GLY A 106 0.43 -14.42 -0.29
C GLY A 106 1.77 -14.99 0.17
N LEU A 107 1.86 -15.36 1.44
CA LEU A 107 2.96 -16.12 2.02
C LEU A 107 2.63 -17.61 1.94
N THR A 108 3.44 -18.36 1.22
CA THR A 108 3.24 -19.80 1.05
C THR A 108 3.77 -20.60 2.24
N LYS A 109 3.30 -21.85 2.40
CA LYS A 109 3.78 -22.76 3.46
C LYS A 109 5.28 -23.05 3.44
N ASN A 110 5.93 -22.96 2.28
CA ASN A 110 7.38 -23.14 2.12
C ASN A 110 8.18 -21.84 2.31
N GLY A 111 7.53 -20.74 2.69
CA GLY A 111 8.19 -19.46 3.00
C GLY A 111 8.43 -18.54 1.79
N SER A 112 7.89 -18.86 0.62
CA SER A 112 7.94 -17.99 -0.55
C SER A 112 6.86 -16.91 -0.52
N LEU A 113 7.11 -15.79 -1.18
CA LEU A 113 6.11 -14.74 -1.44
C LEU A 113 5.72 -14.76 -2.90
N THR A 114 4.42 -14.73 -3.18
CA THR A 114 3.88 -14.63 -4.54
C THR A 114 2.66 -13.71 -4.54
N GLY A 115 2.37 -13.04 -5.66
CA GLY A 115 1.32 -12.07 -5.65
C GLY A 115 1.19 -11.22 -6.91
N LEU A 116 0.36 -10.20 -6.81
CA LEU A 116 0.10 -9.22 -7.85
C LEU A 116 0.82 -7.92 -7.51
N PHE A 117 1.42 -7.31 -8.53
CA PHE A 117 2.12 -6.04 -8.42
C PHE A 117 1.52 -5.02 -9.40
N GLY A 118 1.29 -3.81 -8.90
CA GLY A 118 0.86 -2.67 -9.70
C GLY A 118 1.42 -1.37 -9.13
N TYR A 119 1.05 -0.27 -9.76
CA TYR A 119 1.43 1.07 -9.32
C TYR A 119 0.26 2.03 -9.46
N VAL A 120 0.22 3.02 -8.57
CA VAL A 120 -0.69 4.16 -8.65
C VAL A 120 0.13 5.35 -9.11
N VAL A 121 -0.35 6.04 -10.15
CA VAL A 121 0.27 7.27 -10.65
C VAL A 121 -0.59 8.45 -10.21
N TYR A 122 0.03 9.39 -9.52
CA TYR A 122 -0.56 10.72 -9.30
C TYR A 122 0.10 11.69 -10.27
N THR A 123 -0.72 12.39 -11.05
CA THR A 123 -0.33 13.37 -12.06
C THR A 123 -0.84 14.75 -11.72
#